data_AF-A0A3M0IKN5-F1
#
_entry.id   AF-A0A3M0IKN5-F1
#
_cell.length_a   1.000
_cell.length_b   1.000
_cell.length_c   1.000
_cell.angle_alpha   90.00
_cell.angle_beta   90.00
_cell.angle_gamma   90.00
#
_symmetry.space_group_name_H-M   'P 1'
#
loop_
_entity.id
_entity.type
_entity.pdbx_description
1 polymer ?
#
loop_
_entity_poly.entity_id
_entity_poly.type
_entity_poly.pdbx_seq_one_letter_code
_entity_poly.pdbx_strand_id
1 'polypeptide(L)'
;MILTDSQFIIWEAKWRRALNELRDKYQGGANAGFTVAQLAGDPPLDNPARQARLFLWEVLTDIKNAARKAMVQIPPTGVTESSYTDIKQGSSESFTSFMDRLMQAVDRQVSDEGVKPHLIRCLAFANTNPECKRVIGAMPGRPSMAEMIEACSKVGTPQHVTTVLGDQVEKAVKDAFANFQQGQCYKRGKQGHFKKDCPKLAKIASSPDMCPRCCIHTCCA
;
A
#
# COMPACT_ATOMS: atom_id res chain seq x y z
N MET A 1 -22.14 -23.00 -16.29
CA MET A 1 -21.94 -21.59 -16.70
C MET A 1 -20.92 -21.00 -15.76
N ILE A 2 -19.83 -20.40 -16.27
CA ILE A 2 -18.69 -19.95 -15.45
C ILE A 2 -19.02 -18.66 -14.67
N LEU A 3 -19.95 -17.86 -15.19
CA LEU A 3 -20.41 -16.59 -14.62
C LEU A 3 -21.85 -16.73 -14.10
N THR A 4 -22.19 -15.98 -13.04
CA THR A 4 -23.60 -15.73 -12.68
C THR A 4 -24.28 -14.84 -13.72
N ASP A 5 -25.61 -14.76 -13.69
CA ASP A 5 -26.37 -13.91 -14.63
C ASP A 5 -25.95 -12.43 -14.54
N SER A 6 -25.73 -11.93 -13.32
CA SER A 6 -25.23 -10.56 -13.10
C SER A 6 -23.81 -10.36 -13.64
N GLN A 7 -22.92 -11.33 -13.43
CA GLN A 7 -21.57 -11.29 -13.97
C GLN A 7 -21.56 -11.37 -15.50
N PHE A 8 -22.45 -12.16 -16.09
CA PHE A 8 -22.60 -12.28 -17.54
C PHE A 8 -23.00 -10.94 -18.16
N ILE A 9 -23.96 -10.22 -17.57
CA ILE A 9 -24.37 -8.88 -18.05
C ILE A 9 -23.19 -7.91 -18.03
N ILE A 10 -22.40 -7.89 -16.95
CA ILE A 10 -21.21 -7.02 -16.84
C ILE A 10 -20.16 -7.41 -17.87
N TRP A 11 -19.92 -8.72 -18.03
CA TRP A 11 -18.98 -9.26 -19.00
C TRP A 11 -19.38 -8.91 -20.43
N GLU A 12 -20.63 -9.11 -20.81
CA GLU A 12 -21.14 -8.81 -22.14
C GLU A 12 -20.97 -7.31 -22.45
N ALA A 13 -21.32 -6.43 -21.49
CA ALA A 13 -21.15 -5.00 -21.65
C ALA A 13 -19.67 -4.61 -21.87
N LYS A 14 -18.73 -5.19 -21.11
CA LYS A 14 -17.28 -4.96 -21.28
C LYS A 14 -16.79 -5.52 -22.62
N TRP A 15 -17.18 -6.73 -22.97
CA TRP A 15 -16.77 -7.38 -24.22
C TRP A 15 -17.28 -6.61 -25.44
N ARG A 16 -18.55 -6.15 -25.46
CA ARG A 16 -19.10 -5.33 -26.55
C ARG A 16 -18.35 -4.01 -26.73
N ARG A 17 -17.91 -3.36 -25.64
CA ARG A 17 -17.03 -2.18 -25.73
C ARG A 17 -15.69 -2.52 -26.39
N ALA A 18 -15.06 -3.62 -26.00
CA ALA A 18 -13.81 -4.07 -26.61
C ALA A 18 -13.98 -4.41 -28.10
N LEU A 19 -15.11 -5.00 -28.50
CA LEU A 19 -15.42 -5.21 -29.92
C LEU A 19 -15.60 -3.90 -30.69
N ASN A 20 -16.14 -2.88 -30.04
CA ASN A 20 -16.25 -1.54 -30.62
C ASN A 20 -14.86 -0.90 -30.83
N GLU A 21 -13.95 -1.05 -29.88
CA GLU A 21 -12.54 -0.64 -30.03
C GLU A 21 -11.84 -1.38 -31.18
N LEU A 22 -12.12 -2.68 -31.36
CA LEU A 22 -11.59 -3.46 -32.49
C LEU A 22 -12.14 -2.96 -33.83
N ARG A 23 -13.44 -2.65 -33.91
CA ARG A 23 -14.04 -2.03 -35.11
C ARG A 23 -13.33 -0.73 -35.45
N ASP A 24 -13.07 0.11 -34.45
CA ASP A 24 -12.38 1.39 -34.63
C ASP A 24 -10.93 1.18 -35.09
N LYS A 25 -10.24 0.19 -34.52
CA LYS A 25 -8.90 -0.25 -34.95
C LYS A 25 -8.87 -0.71 -36.41
N TYR A 26 -9.93 -1.34 -36.91
CA TYR A 26 -9.98 -1.83 -38.29
C TYR A 26 -10.33 -0.77 -39.33
N GLN A 27 -10.75 0.43 -38.91
CA GLN A 27 -11.10 1.50 -39.84
C GLN A 27 -9.92 1.82 -40.79
N GLY A 28 -10.22 1.98 -42.08
CA GLY A 28 -9.22 2.24 -43.11
C GLY A 28 -8.38 1.03 -43.56
N GLY A 29 -8.60 -0.16 -42.98
CA GLY A 29 -7.94 -1.40 -43.37
C GLY A 29 -8.87 -2.40 -44.10
N ALA A 30 -8.33 -3.58 -44.42
CA ALA A 30 -9.08 -4.67 -45.07
C ALA A 30 -10.29 -5.17 -44.25
N ASN A 31 -10.27 -4.95 -42.93
CA ASN A 31 -11.28 -5.40 -41.98
C ASN A 31 -12.29 -4.28 -41.59
N ALA A 32 -12.24 -3.09 -42.21
CA ALA A 32 -13.00 -1.91 -41.80
C ALA A 32 -14.53 -2.08 -41.84
N GLY A 33 -15.03 -3.02 -42.66
CA GLY A 33 -16.46 -3.27 -42.87
C GLY A 33 -17.15 -4.08 -41.78
N PHE A 34 -16.42 -4.62 -40.79
CA PHE A 34 -17.03 -5.43 -39.74
C PHE A 34 -17.81 -4.58 -38.74
N THR A 35 -19.07 -4.96 -38.51
CA THR A 35 -19.90 -4.39 -37.45
C THR A 35 -19.68 -5.10 -36.12
N VAL A 36 -20.01 -4.44 -35.01
CA VAL A 36 -19.97 -5.08 -33.68
C VAL A 36 -20.87 -6.31 -33.63
N ALA A 37 -22.04 -6.28 -34.29
CA ALA A 37 -22.95 -7.42 -34.37
C ALA A 37 -22.32 -8.63 -35.08
N GLN A 38 -21.56 -8.40 -36.16
CA GLN A 38 -20.79 -9.47 -36.81
C GLN A 38 -19.71 -10.02 -35.88
N LEU A 39 -18.90 -9.15 -35.27
CA LEU A 39 -17.81 -9.55 -34.37
C LEU A 39 -18.32 -10.28 -33.11
N ALA A 40 -19.51 -9.92 -32.62
CA ALA A 40 -20.17 -10.55 -31.49
C ALA A 40 -20.89 -11.86 -31.87
N GLY A 41 -21.20 -12.04 -33.15
CA GLY A 41 -22.03 -13.14 -33.61
C GLY A 41 -23.48 -13.00 -33.20
N ASP A 42 -24.03 -11.78 -33.18
CA ASP A 42 -25.43 -11.55 -32.87
C ASP A 42 -26.32 -12.17 -33.95
N PRO A 43 -27.47 -12.81 -33.61
CA PRO A 43 -28.41 -13.31 -34.60
C PRO A 43 -28.81 -12.21 -35.60
N PRO A 44 -28.90 -12.51 -36.91
CA PRO A 44 -28.81 -13.84 -37.55
C PRO A 44 -27.39 -14.25 -37.99
N LEU A 45 -26.35 -13.64 -37.45
CA LEU A 45 -24.94 -13.82 -37.83
C LEU A 45 -24.19 -14.84 -36.95
N ASP A 46 -24.93 -15.59 -36.14
CA ASP A 46 -24.46 -16.52 -35.11
C ASP A 46 -24.05 -17.90 -35.65
N ASN A 47 -24.12 -18.13 -36.97
CA ASN A 47 -23.74 -19.41 -37.57
C ASN A 47 -22.20 -19.64 -37.55
N PRO A 48 -21.69 -20.66 -36.83
CA PRO A 48 -20.25 -20.84 -36.65
C PRO A 48 -19.49 -21.13 -37.95
N ALA A 49 -20.08 -21.89 -38.87
CA ALA A 49 -19.44 -22.23 -40.15
C ALA A 49 -19.30 -21.01 -41.07
N ARG A 50 -20.26 -20.07 -41.01
CA ARG A 50 -20.15 -18.79 -41.71
C ARG A 50 -19.11 -17.89 -41.07
N GLN A 51 -19.10 -17.79 -39.74
CA GLN A 51 -18.11 -16.97 -39.01
C GLN A 51 -16.67 -17.42 -39.28
N ALA A 52 -16.40 -18.72 -39.25
CA ALA A 52 -15.06 -19.28 -39.51
C ALA A 52 -14.55 -19.03 -40.93
N ARG A 53 -15.44 -18.81 -41.90
CA ARG A 53 -15.09 -18.44 -43.28
C ARG A 53 -14.99 -16.93 -43.49
N LEU A 54 -15.79 -16.17 -42.74
CA LEU A 54 -15.87 -14.72 -42.84
C LEU A 54 -14.66 -14.03 -42.21
N PHE A 55 -14.23 -14.51 -41.04
CA PHE A 55 -13.15 -13.88 -40.29
C PHE A 55 -11.80 -14.48 -40.63
N LEU A 56 -10.84 -13.61 -40.92
CA LEU A 56 -9.43 -13.98 -40.93
C LEU A 56 -9.00 -14.41 -39.52
N TRP A 57 -7.98 -15.27 -39.46
CA TRP A 57 -7.44 -15.79 -38.20
C TRP A 57 -7.05 -14.69 -37.20
N GLU A 58 -6.52 -13.57 -37.69
CA GLU A 58 -6.19 -12.39 -36.88
C GLU A 58 -7.42 -11.80 -36.19
N VAL A 59 -8.56 -11.69 -36.90
CA VAL A 59 -9.81 -11.14 -36.35
C VAL A 59 -10.37 -12.06 -35.28
N LEU A 60 -10.36 -13.38 -35.52
CA LEU A 60 -10.75 -14.37 -34.52
C LEU A 60 -9.86 -14.33 -33.28
N THR A 61 -8.56 -14.11 -33.47
CA THR A 61 -7.60 -13.98 -32.37
C THR A 61 -7.86 -12.72 -31.56
N ASP A 62 -8.14 -11.60 -32.21
CA ASP A 62 -8.49 -10.33 -31.57
C ASP A 62 -9.81 -10.44 -30.77
N ILE A 63 -10.87 -11.04 -31.35
CA ILE A 63 -12.14 -11.29 -30.66
C ILE A 63 -11.93 -12.16 -29.42
N LYS A 64 -11.18 -13.26 -29.55
CA LYS A 64 -10.83 -14.15 -28.42
C LYS A 64 -10.08 -13.40 -27.32
N ASN A 65 -9.10 -12.57 -27.69
CA ASN A 65 -8.32 -11.80 -26.74
C ASN A 65 -9.18 -10.74 -26.03
N ALA A 66 -10.09 -10.08 -26.75
CA ALA A 66 -11.05 -9.14 -26.19
C ALA A 66 -11.99 -9.83 -25.18
N ALA A 67 -12.53 -11.00 -25.53
CA ALA A 67 -13.38 -11.80 -24.63
C ALA A 67 -12.63 -12.22 -23.36
N ARG A 68 -11.40 -12.71 -23.50
CA ARG A 68 -10.53 -13.08 -22.38
C ARG A 68 -10.21 -11.88 -21.48
N LYS A 69 -9.89 -10.72 -22.07
CA LYS A 69 -9.63 -9.48 -21.33
C LYS A 69 -10.86 -9.04 -20.54
N ALA A 70 -12.03 -9.05 -21.16
CA ALA A 70 -13.29 -8.72 -20.48
C ALA A 70 -13.55 -9.68 -19.30
N MET A 71 -13.21 -10.96 -19.44
CA MET A 71 -13.43 -11.98 -18.41
C MET A 71 -12.54 -11.78 -17.18
N VAL A 72 -11.27 -11.42 -17.36
CA VAL A 72 -10.34 -11.11 -16.23
C VAL A 72 -10.82 -9.89 -15.44
N GLN A 73 -11.56 -8.99 -16.09
CA GLN A 73 -12.09 -7.80 -15.46
C GLN A 73 -13.35 -8.02 -14.61
N ILE A 74 -13.86 -9.25 -14.52
CA ILE A 74 -15.08 -9.55 -13.76
C ILE A 74 -14.72 -9.90 -12.32
N PRO A 75 -15.33 -9.21 -11.32
CA PRO A 75 -15.12 -9.57 -9.93
C PRO A 75 -15.68 -10.96 -9.60
N PRO A 76 -15.01 -11.71 -8.71
CA PRO A 76 -15.55 -12.95 -8.16
C PRO A 76 -16.89 -12.72 -7.45
N THR A 77 -17.74 -13.74 -7.43
CA THR A 77 -19.07 -13.66 -6.82
C THR A 77 -18.96 -13.40 -5.31
N GLY A 78 -19.75 -12.46 -4.79
CA GLY A 78 -19.78 -12.14 -3.37
C GLY A 78 -18.64 -11.24 -2.88
N VAL A 79 -17.77 -10.77 -3.79
CA VAL A 79 -16.71 -9.79 -3.46
C VAL A 79 -17.19 -8.39 -3.80
N THR A 80 -17.31 -7.53 -2.78
CA THR A 80 -17.48 -6.09 -2.97
C THR A 80 -16.13 -5.51 -3.42
N GLU A 81 -16.05 -4.99 -4.64
CA GLU A 81 -14.82 -4.34 -5.10
C GLU A 81 -14.64 -2.97 -4.41
N SER A 82 -13.54 -2.83 -3.67
CA SER A 82 -13.08 -1.52 -3.20
C SER A 82 -12.56 -0.70 -4.39
N SER A 83 -12.68 0.63 -4.34
CA SER A 83 -11.97 1.51 -5.27
C SER A 83 -10.47 1.21 -5.21
N TYR A 84 -9.80 1.20 -6.36
CA TYR A 84 -8.35 0.98 -6.44
C TYR A 84 -7.57 2.01 -5.59
N THR A 85 -8.13 3.20 -5.37
CA THR A 85 -7.54 4.26 -4.51
C THR A 85 -7.59 3.92 -3.01
N ASP A 86 -8.58 3.13 -2.60
CA ASP A 86 -8.84 2.82 -1.19
C ASP A 86 -8.05 1.59 -0.72
N ILE A 87 -7.36 0.92 -1.64
CA ILE A 87 -6.53 -0.24 -1.32
C ILE A 87 -5.30 0.22 -0.56
N LYS A 88 -5.27 -0.16 0.72
CA LYS A 88 -4.17 0.05 1.65
C LYS A 88 -3.65 -1.28 2.15
N GLN A 89 -2.36 -1.34 2.46
CA GLN A 89 -1.75 -2.50 3.10
C GLN A 89 -2.23 -2.58 4.56
N GLY A 90 -2.70 -3.76 4.97
CA GLY A 90 -3.03 -4.04 6.36
C GLY A 90 -1.80 -4.00 7.28
N SER A 91 -2.02 -3.86 8.59
CA SER A 91 -0.93 -3.82 9.58
C SER A 91 -0.10 -5.11 9.60
N SER A 92 -0.75 -6.25 9.38
CA SER A 92 -0.14 -7.58 9.38
C SER A 92 -0.10 -8.21 7.98
N GLU A 93 -0.52 -7.47 6.96
CA GLU A 93 -0.57 -7.96 5.60
C GLU A 93 0.82 -7.91 4.96
N SER A 94 1.22 -8.99 4.26
CA SER A 94 2.45 -8.98 3.49
C SER A 94 2.40 -7.96 2.36
N PHE A 95 3.56 -7.41 1.99
CA PHE A 95 3.63 -6.44 0.89
C PHE A 95 3.17 -7.05 -0.44
N THR A 96 3.46 -8.33 -0.68
CA THR A 96 3.02 -9.05 -1.89
C THR A 96 1.50 -9.17 -1.97
N SER A 97 0.83 -9.56 -0.88
CA SER A 97 -0.64 -9.63 -0.84
C SER A 97 -1.28 -8.27 -1.13
N PHE A 98 -0.71 -7.20 -0.56
CA PHE A 98 -1.18 -5.85 -0.84
C PHE A 98 -1.00 -5.47 -2.32
N MET A 99 0.16 -5.76 -2.89
CA MET A 99 0.45 -5.49 -4.30
C MET A 99 -0.47 -6.26 -5.24
N ASP A 100 -0.76 -7.53 -4.95
CA ASP A 100 -1.66 -8.35 -5.76
C ASP A 100 -3.07 -7.77 -5.79
N ARG A 101 -3.60 -7.36 -4.63
CA ARG A 101 -4.91 -6.69 -4.54
C ARG A 101 -4.92 -5.37 -5.29
N LEU A 102 -3.87 -4.56 -5.13
CA LEU A 102 -3.73 -3.27 -5.81
C LEU A 102 -3.68 -3.43 -7.33
N MET A 103 -2.81 -4.32 -7.82
CA MET A 103 -2.68 -4.61 -9.25
C MET A 103 -3.99 -5.14 -9.84
N GLN A 104 -4.65 -6.06 -9.14
CA GLN A 104 -5.93 -6.61 -9.57
C GLN A 104 -7.01 -5.53 -9.67
N ALA A 105 -7.14 -4.66 -8.68
CA ALA A 105 -8.13 -3.59 -8.72
C ALA A 105 -7.83 -2.55 -9.81
N VAL A 106 -6.57 -2.15 -9.98
CA VAL A 106 -6.17 -1.25 -11.07
C VAL A 106 -6.46 -1.88 -12.42
N ASP A 107 -6.16 -3.17 -12.62
CA ASP A 107 -6.42 -3.87 -13.88
C ASP A 107 -7.91 -3.91 -14.24
N ARG A 108 -8.77 -4.06 -13.22
CA ARG A 108 -10.24 -4.12 -13.39
C ARG A 108 -10.90 -2.76 -13.61
N GLN A 109 -10.38 -1.72 -12.94
CA GLN A 109 -11.02 -0.41 -12.85
C GLN A 109 -10.44 0.64 -13.81
N VAL A 110 -9.21 0.46 -14.28
CA VAL A 110 -8.54 1.43 -15.16
C VAL A 110 -8.45 0.87 -16.58
N SER A 111 -9.01 1.61 -17.55
CA SER A 111 -9.04 1.19 -18.96
C SER A 111 -7.74 1.51 -19.71
N ASP A 112 -7.05 2.59 -19.33
CA ASP A 112 -5.82 3.04 -19.99
C ASP A 112 -4.60 2.23 -19.52
N GLU A 113 -4.16 1.30 -20.36
CA GLU A 113 -2.99 0.43 -20.11
C GLU A 113 -1.69 1.23 -19.94
N GLY A 114 -1.56 2.40 -20.58
CA GLY A 114 -0.37 3.26 -20.47
C GLY A 114 -0.24 3.91 -19.10
N VAL A 115 -1.35 4.12 -18.41
CA VAL A 115 -1.40 4.77 -17.09
C VAL A 115 -1.25 3.75 -15.94
N LYS A 116 -1.68 2.49 -16.12
CA LYS A 116 -1.68 1.47 -15.06
C LYS A 116 -0.32 1.32 -14.35
N PRO A 117 0.84 1.18 -15.04
CA PRO A 117 2.12 0.96 -14.35
C PRO A 117 2.51 2.14 -13.45
N HIS A 118 2.27 3.36 -13.91
CA HIS A 118 2.54 4.57 -13.13
C HIS A 118 1.61 4.67 -11.92
N LEU A 119 0.31 4.40 -12.13
CA LEU A 119 -0.69 4.46 -11.07
C LEU A 119 -0.43 3.45 -9.96
N ILE A 120 -0.14 2.19 -10.32
CA ILE A 120 0.23 1.13 -9.37
C ILE A 120 1.44 1.56 -8.56
N ARG A 121 2.47 2.13 -9.21
CA ARG A 121 3.67 2.61 -8.53
C ARG A 121 3.34 3.71 -7.51
N CYS A 122 2.60 4.74 -7.91
CA CYS A 122 2.23 5.83 -7.00
C CYS A 122 1.43 5.33 -5.78
N LEU A 123 0.44 4.46 -6.02
CA LEU A 123 -0.39 3.90 -4.95
C LEU A 123 0.39 2.95 -4.03
N ALA A 124 1.30 2.15 -4.58
CA ALA A 124 2.19 1.31 -3.78
C ALA A 124 2.99 2.15 -2.78
N PHE A 125 3.64 3.22 -3.23
CA PHE A 125 4.37 4.12 -2.32
C PHE A 125 3.48 4.80 -1.28
N ALA A 126 2.28 5.25 -1.69
CA ALA A 126 1.40 6.03 -0.83
C ALA A 126 0.69 5.18 0.24
N ASN A 127 0.27 3.97 -0.10
CA ASN A 127 -0.69 3.18 0.66
C ASN A 127 -0.09 1.98 1.41
N THR A 128 1.23 1.87 1.42
CA THR A 128 2.00 0.87 2.15
C THR A 128 1.98 1.12 3.66
N ASN A 129 2.02 0.06 4.47
CA ASN A 129 2.02 0.15 5.92
C ASN A 129 3.32 0.80 6.47
N PRO A 130 3.34 1.29 7.72
CA PRO A 130 4.50 2.04 8.25
C PRO A 130 5.83 1.28 8.20
N GLU A 131 5.81 -0.03 8.43
CA GLU A 131 7.01 -0.88 8.43
C GLU A 131 7.61 -1.00 7.03
N CYS A 132 6.80 -1.39 6.05
CA CYS A 132 7.24 -1.47 4.66
C CYS A 132 7.62 -0.08 4.12
N LYS A 133 6.91 0.98 4.53
CA LYS A 133 7.25 2.36 4.16
C LYS A 133 8.62 2.78 4.68
N ARG A 134 9.02 2.37 5.88
CA ARG A 134 10.37 2.63 6.42
C ARG A 134 11.44 1.93 5.60
N VAL A 135 11.22 0.65 5.25
CA VAL A 135 12.15 -0.14 4.45
C VAL A 135 12.31 0.46 3.05
N ILE A 136 11.20 0.77 2.37
CA ILE A 136 11.21 1.39 1.04
C ILE A 136 11.85 2.79 1.09
N GLY A 137 11.56 3.57 2.13
CA GLY A 137 12.13 4.91 2.32
C GLY A 137 13.64 4.92 2.57
N ALA A 138 14.24 3.81 3.01
CA ALA A 138 15.68 3.68 3.17
C ALA A 138 16.40 3.30 1.86
N MET A 139 15.66 2.96 0.80
CA MET A 139 16.25 2.60 -0.49
C MET A 139 16.75 3.85 -1.24
N PRO A 140 17.89 3.77 -1.95
CA PRO A 140 18.40 4.89 -2.72
C PRO A 140 17.52 5.18 -3.95
N GLY A 141 17.21 6.46 -4.17
CA GLY A 141 16.54 6.92 -5.38
C GLY A 141 15.07 6.48 -5.51
N ARG A 142 14.68 6.06 -6.72
CA ARG A 142 13.31 5.63 -7.05
C ARG A 142 13.31 4.11 -7.28
N PRO A 143 13.16 3.27 -6.23
CA PRO A 143 13.27 1.81 -6.36
C PRO A 143 12.19 1.27 -7.30
N SER A 144 12.48 0.24 -8.07
CA SER A 144 11.52 -0.51 -8.89
C SER A 144 10.53 -1.31 -8.02
N MET A 145 9.47 -1.82 -8.64
CA MET A 145 8.48 -2.62 -7.90
C MET A 145 9.10 -3.93 -7.38
N ALA A 146 9.94 -4.58 -8.18
CA ALA A 146 10.63 -5.81 -7.78
C ALA A 146 11.54 -5.57 -6.57
N GLU A 147 12.32 -4.49 -6.59
CA GLU A 147 13.18 -4.11 -5.47
C GLU A 147 12.38 -3.81 -4.19
N MET A 148 11.22 -3.15 -4.30
CA MET A 148 10.33 -2.94 -3.14
C MET A 148 9.79 -4.26 -2.58
N ILE A 149 9.35 -5.17 -3.46
CA ILE A 149 8.85 -6.49 -3.05
C ILE A 149 9.93 -7.28 -2.31
N GLU A 150 11.15 -7.30 -2.85
CA GLU A 150 12.27 -8.00 -2.24
C GLU A 150 12.65 -7.38 -0.89
N ALA A 151 12.76 -6.05 -0.81
CA ALA A 151 13.10 -5.36 0.42
C ALA A 151 12.06 -5.59 1.52
N CYS A 152 10.77 -5.59 1.18
CA CYS A 152 9.68 -5.80 2.12
C CYS A 152 9.41 -7.28 2.46
N SER A 153 10.05 -8.25 1.78
CA SER A 153 9.80 -9.68 1.97
C SER A 153 10.01 -10.18 3.41
N LYS A 154 10.90 -9.52 4.17
CA LYS A 154 11.21 -9.88 5.57
C LYS A 154 10.34 -9.14 6.58
N VAL A 155 9.56 -8.14 6.15
CA VAL A 155 8.68 -7.36 7.04
C VAL A 155 7.56 -8.25 7.56
N GLY A 156 7.32 -8.21 8.87
CA GLY A 156 6.31 -9.05 9.54
C GLY A 156 6.76 -10.47 9.89
N THR A 157 7.99 -10.89 9.52
CA THR A 157 8.57 -12.14 10.02
C THR A 157 8.80 -12.09 11.53
N PRO A 158 8.74 -13.23 12.27
CA PRO A 158 9.00 -13.23 13.71
C PRO A 158 10.32 -12.54 14.07
N GLN A 159 11.38 -12.78 13.28
CA GLN A 159 12.70 -12.17 13.46
C GLN A 159 12.65 -10.64 13.28
N HIS A 160 11.93 -10.15 12.27
CA HIS A 160 11.77 -8.71 12.06
C HIS A 160 10.97 -8.07 13.20
N VAL A 161 9.88 -8.71 13.63
CA VAL A 161 9.05 -8.23 14.75
C VAL A 161 9.87 -8.17 16.05
N THR A 162 10.65 -9.20 16.36
CA THR A 162 11.53 -9.19 17.55
C THR A 162 12.60 -8.12 17.47
N THR A 163 13.16 -7.86 16.28
CA THR A 163 14.17 -6.81 16.09
C THR A 163 13.56 -5.44 16.32
N VAL A 164 12.43 -5.13 15.67
CA VAL A 164 11.73 -3.85 15.82
C VAL A 164 11.29 -3.64 17.27
N LEU A 165 10.79 -4.68 17.94
CA LEU A 165 10.40 -4.59 19.35
C LEU A 165 11.62 -4.34 20.25
N GLY A 166 12.75 -5.01 19.98
CA GLY A 166 14.02 -4.78 20.66
C GLY A 166 14.50 -3.33 20.51
N ASP A 167 14.52 -2.81 19.28
CA ASP A 167 14.92 -1.44 18.98
C ASP A 167 14.03 -0.41 19.68
N GLN A 168 12.72 -0.66 19.75
CA GLN A 168 11.77 0.20 20.46
C GLN A 168 12.01 0.21 21.97
N VAL A 169 12.27 -0.96 22.57
CA VAL A 169 12.63 -1.07 23.99
C VAL A 169 13.95 -0.35 24.27
N GLU A 170 14.97 -0.56 23.45
CA GLU A 170 16.26 0.11 23.60
C GLU A 170 16.12 1.64 23.51
N LYS A 171 15.36 2.12 22.54
CA LYS A 171 15.08 3.55 22.40
C LYS A 171 14.33 4.10 23.62
N ALA A 172 13.28 3.42 24.09
CA ALA A 172 12.53 3.84 25.26
C ALA A 172 13.41 3.91 26.52
N VAL A 173 14.33 2.95 26.68
CA VAL A 173 15.31 2.96 27.77
C VAL A 173 16.26 4.15 27.63
N LYS A 174 16.83 4.39 26.45
CA LYS A 174 17.71 5.55 26.19
C LYS A 174 17.00 6.88 26.47
N ASP A 175 15.77 7.04 26.02
CA ASP A 175 14.96 8.24 26.26
C ASP A 175 14.66 8.44 27.75
N ALA A 176 14.33 7.36 28.48
CA ALA A 176 14.16 7.41 29.94
C ALA A 176 15.45 7.81 30.66
N PHE A 177 16.60 7.28 30.26
CA PHE A 177 17.90 7.66 30.81
C PHE A 177 18.27 9.12 30.51
N ALA A 178 18.03 9.60 29.28
CA ALA A 178 18.28 10.99 28.91
C ALA A 178 17.40 11.94 29.75
N ASN A 179 16.12 11.62 29.92
CA ASN A 179 15.20 12.38 30.77
C ASN A 179 15.59 12.33 32.25
N PHE A 180 16.12 11.19 32.72
CA PHE A 180 16.65 11.06 34.07
C PHE A 180 17.89 11.94 34.31
N GLN A 181 18.82 11.99 33.34
CA GLN A 181 19.99 12.88 33.42
C GLN A 181 19.62 14.37 33.32
N GLN A 182 18.52 14.70 32.66
CA GLN A 182 17.96 16.06 32.62
C GLN A 182 17.07 16.41 33.84
N GLY A 183 16.94 15.50 34.81
CA GLY A 183 16.04 15.62 35.95
C GLY A 183 16.16 16.93 36.72
N GLN A 184 15.01 17.49 37.09
CA GLN A 184 14.91 18.69 37.93
C GLN A 184 15.18 18.35 39.41
N CYS A 185 15.88 19.24 40.11
CA CYS A 185 16.12 19.15 41.54
C CYS A 185 14.78 19.09 42.31
N TYR A 186 14.48 17.94 42.93
CA TYR A 186 13.20 17.58 43.59
C TYR A 186 12.71 18.52 44.72
N LYS A 187 13.41 19.62 45.02
CA LYS A 187 12.98 20.67 45.97
C LYS A 187 13.04 22.10 45.42
N ARG A 188 13.55 22.34 44.20
CA ARG A 188 13.76 23.71 43.65
C ARG A 188 13.52 23.88 42.14
N GLY A 189 13.11 22.84 41.42
CA GLY A 189 12.71 22.94 39.99
C GLY A 189 13.83 23.33 39.01
N LYS A 190 15.09 23.38 39.44
CA LYS A 190 16.24 23.69 38.55
C LYS A 190 16.79 22.42 37.92
N GLN A 191 17.01 22.44 36.61
CA GLN A 191 17.48 21.31 35.81
C GLN A 191 18.98 21.04 36.00
N GLY A 192 19.41 19.81 35.73
CA GLY A 192 20.80 19.48 35.42
C GLY A 192 21.70 18.97 36.56
N HIS A 193 21.14 18.55 37.71
CA HIS A 193 21.92 17.89 38.77
C HIS A 193 21.02 17.15 39.77
N PHE A 194 21.53 16.07 40.37
CA PHE A 194 20.85 15.39 41.46
C PHE A 194 20.89 16.22 42.75
N LYS A 195 19.98 15.91 43.70
CA LYS A 195 19.94 16.58 45.01
C LYS A 195 21.30 16.57 45.73
N LYS A 196 22.09 15.51 45.56
CA LYS A 196 23.39 15.33 46.22
C LYS A 196 24.47 16.27 45.66
N ASP A 197 24.37 16.62 44.38
CA ASP A 197 25.35 17.42 43.65
C ASP A 197 24.92 18.89 43.49
N CYS A 198 23.94 19.33 44.29
CA CYS A 198 23.44 20.70 44.21
C CYS A 198 24.52 21.69 44.69
N PRO A 199 24.99 22.62 43.84
CA PRO A 199 26.07 23.56 44.21
C PRO A 199 25.73 24.42 45.43
N LYS A 200 24.43 24.66 45.67
CA LYS A 200 23.96 25.39 46.85
C LYS A 200 24.03 24.56 48.13
N LEU A 201 23.87 23.22 48.08
CA LEU A 201 24.05 22.36 49.25
C LEU A 201 25.53 22.27 49.67
N ALA A 202 26.46 22.26 48.70
CA ALA A 202 27.89 22.34 48.98
C ALA A 202 28.29 23.64 49.71
N LYS A 203 27.63 24.77 49.39
CA LYS A 203 27.81 26.05 50.10
C LYS A 203 27.13 26.12 51.47
N ILE A 204 26.07 25.34 51.70
CA ILE A 204 25.36 25.31 52.99
C ILE A 204 26.10 24.41 53.99
N ALA A 205 26.70 23.30 53.53
CA ALA A 205 27.49 22.41 54.38
C ALA A 205 28.78 23.04 54.94
N SER A 206 29.20 24.19 54.40
CA SER A 206 30.37 24.96 54.84
C SER A 206 30.02 26.11 55.81
N SER A 207 28.74 26.27 56.19
CA SER A 207 28.27 27.29 57.13
C SER A 207 27.72 26.64 58.41
N PRO A 208 28.26 26.93 59.61
CA PRO A 208 27.87 26.25 60.86
C PRO A 208 26.40 26.42 61.28
N ASP A 209 25.70 27.45 60.77
CA ASP A 209 24.40 27.90 61.28
C ASP A 209 23.16 27.38 60.51
N MET A 210 23.29 26.29 59.74
CA MET A 210 22.17 25.76 58.94
C MET A 210 21.80 24.32 59.30
N CYS A 211 20.52 24.09 59.59
CA CYS A 211 20.00 22.75 59.87
C CYS A 211 20.13 21.82 58.63
N PRO A 212 20.79 20.65 58.73
CA PRO A 212 21.04 19.76 57.59
C PRO A 212 19.78 19.09 57.03
N ARG A 213 18.64 19.17 57.74
CA ARG A 213 17.36 18.59 57.29
C ARG A 213 16.53 19.56 56.44
N CYS A 214 16.55 20.85 56.76
CA CYS A 214 15.67 21.86 56.16
C CYS A 214 16.38 23.04 55.47
N CYS A 215 17.69 23.25 55.70
CA CYS A 215 18.46 24.36 55.11
C CYS A 215 17.83 25.75 55.35
N ILE A 216 17.31 26.01 56.55
CA ILE A 216 16.79 27.31 57.00
C ILE A 216 17.60 27.75 58.23
N HIS A 217 17.86 29.05 58.39
CA HIS A 217 18.76 29.62 59.41
C HIS A 217 18.22 29.54 60.86
N THR A 218 16.96 29.15 61.04
CA THR A 218 16.32 29.04 62.36
C THR A 218 15.23 27.99 62.28
N CYS A 219 15.49 26.82 62.85
CA CYS A 219 14.45 25.88 63.24
C CYS A 219 14.38 25.95 64.77
N CYS A 220 13.61 26.89 65.30
CA CYS A 220 13.25 26.94 66.71
C CYS A 220 11.87 26.31 66.91
N ALA A 221 11.80 25.48 67.95
CA ALA A 221 10.72 24.59 68.43
C ALA A 221 10.61 23.25 67.71
#